data_AF-D7L1T5-F1
#
_entry.id   AF-D7L1T5-F1
#
_cell.length_a   1.000
_cell.length_b   1.000
_cell.length_c   1.000
_cell.angle_alpha   90.00
_cell.angle_beta   90.00
_cell.angle_gamma   90.00
#
_symmetry.space_group_name_H-M   'P 1'
#
loop_
_entity.id
_entity.type
_entity.pdbx_description
1 polymer ?
#
loop_
_entity_poly.entity_id
_entity_poly.type
_entity_poly.pdbx_seq_one_letter_code
_entity_poly.pdbx_strand_id
1 'polypeptide(L)' 'MAVMWDKYVTSSRDYMIWCAVIALERHSSEEIWGKIEWVDAVLSTVVLSYKFVCALTATI' A
#
# COMPACT_ATOMS: atom_id res chain seq x y z
N MET A 1 -7.59 4.32 -5.77
CA MET A 1 -6.21 4.76 -5.46
C MET A 1 -5.50 3.63 -4.74
N ALA A 2 -4.17 3.51 -4.83
CA ALA A 2 -3.43 2.47 -4.13
C ALA A 2 -2.40 3.07 -3.18
N VAL A 3 -2.22 2.46 -2.01
CA VAL A 3 -1.23 2.82 -1.01
C VAL A 3 -0.32 1.62 -0.79
N MET A 4 0.98 1.81 -0.90
CA MET A 4 1.98 0.78 -0.65
C MET A 4 2.80 1.16 0.57
N TRP A 5 3.10 0.19 1.43
CA TRP A 5 3.98 0.35 2.57
C TRP A 5 4.67 -0.96 2.87
N ASP A 6 5.70 -0.92 3.71
CA ASP A 6 6.37 -2.11 4.18
C ASP A 6 6.14 -2.36 5.67
N LYS A 7 6.25 -3.64 6.01
CA LYS A 7 6.22 -4.10 7.38
C LYS A 7 7.43 -4.98 7.60
N TYR A 8 8.29 -4.53 8.51
CA TYR A 8 9.42 -5.33 8.97
C TYR A 8 8.93 -6.47 9.86
N VAL A 9 9.25 -7.70 9.47
CA VAL A 9 8.88 -8.91 10.21
C VAL A 9 10.11 -9.39 10.99
N THR A 10 10.11 -9.12 12.30
CA THR A 10 11.26 -9.40 13.18
C THR A 10 11.63 -10.87 13.26
N SER A 11 10.67 -11.78 13.10
CA SER A 11 10.88 -13.23 13.19
C SER A 11 11.69 -13.81 12.03
N SER A 12 11.54 -13.27 10.82
CA SER A 12 12.26 -13.72 9.63
C SER A 12 13.32 -12.74 9.14
N ARG A 13 13.42 -11.54 9.76
CA ARG A 13 14.27 -10.42 9.32
C ARG A 13 13.99 -9.98 7.89
N ASP A 14 12.76 -10.18 7.45
CA ASP A 14 12.30 -9.88 6.09
C ASP A 14 11.43 -8.63 6.08
N TYR A 15 11.36 -8.01 4.91
CA TYR A 15 10.43 -6.93 4.65
C TYR A 15 9.28 -7.46 3.79
N MET A 16 8.08 -7.33 4.32
CA MET A 16 6.86 -7.63 3.59
C MET A 16 6.27 -6.34 3.04
N ILE A 17 6.11 -6.25 1.72
CA ILE A 17 5.46 -5.11 1.08
C ILE A 17 3.97 -5.39 1.01
N TRP A 18 3.20 -4.44 1.54
CA TRP A 18 1.76 -4.43 1.57
C TRP A 18 1.22 -3.40 0.57
N CYS A 19 0.05 -3.70 0.04
CA CYS A 19 -0.70 -2.79 -0.80
C CYS A 19 -2.16 -2.77 -0.34
N ALA A 20 -2.73 -1.58 -0.25
CA ALA A 20 -4.16 -1.39 -0.10
C ALA A 20 -4.72 -0.59 -1.26
N VAL A 21 -5.85 -1.05 -1.78
CA VAL A 21 -6.69 -0.27 -2.70
C VAL A 21 -7.73 0.44 -1.87
N ILE A 22 -7.79 1.77 -2.02
CA ILE A 22 -8.74 2.62 -1.33
C ILE A 22 -9.61 3.39 -2.34
N ALA A 23 -10.90 3.44 -2.03
CA ALA A 23 -11.84 4.40 -2.60
C ALA A 23 -11.84 5.64 -1.71
N LEU A 24 -11.69 6.82 -2.32
CA LEU A 24 -11.80 8.09 -1.64
C LEU A 24 -13.06 8.78 -2.12
N GLU A 25 -13.87 9.23 -1.18
CA GLU A 25 -15.10 9.97 -1.44
C GLU A 25 -14.98 11.35 -0.80
N ARG A 26 -15.29 12.39 -1.57
CA ARG A 26 -15.38 13.76 -1.06
C ARG A 26 -16.81 14.05 -0.67
N HIS A 27 -17.03 14.32 0.60
CA HIS A 27 -18.33 14.77 1.07
C HIS A 27 -18.48 16.29 0.90
N SER A 28 -19.71 16.80 0.88
CA SER A 28 -19.97 18.23 0.66
C SER A 28 -19.41 19.14 1.76
N SER A 29 -19.03 18.56 2.91
CA SER A 29 -18.49 19.21 4.10
C SER A 29 -16.96 19.33 4.11
N GLU A 30 -16.30 19.37 2.94
CA GLU A 30 -14.83 19.37 2.77
C GLU A 30 -14.09 18.16 3.35
N GLU A 31 -14.83 17.20 3.90
CA GLU A 31 -14.30 16.01 4.53
C GLU A 31 -14.01 14.94 3.46
N ILE A 32 -12.82 14.35 3.54
CA ILE A 32 -12.42 13.25 2.66
C ILE A 32 -12.55 11.96 3.45
N TRP A 33 -13.44 11.08 2.99
CA TRP A 33 -13.66 9.77 3.56
C TRP A 33 -12.97 8.73 2.70
N GLY A 34 -12.49 7.66 3.33
CA GLY A 34 -11.79 6.57 2.65
C GLY A 34 -12.37 5.23 3.02
N LYS A 35 -12.65 4.40 2.01
CA LYS A 35 -12.98 2.98 2.19
C LYS A 35 -11.84 2.13 1.67
N ILE A 36 -11.38 1.18 2.47
CA ILE A 36 -10.44 0.15 2.03
C ILE A 36 -11.25 -0.89 1.25
N GLU A 37 -10.93 -1.03 -0.04
CA GLU A 37 -11.56 -2.02 -0.92
C GLU A 37 -10.80 -3.34 -0.90
N TRP A 38 -9.48 -3.27 -0.76
CA TRP A 38 -8.60 -4.43 -0.72
C TRP A 38 -7.34 -4.12 0.06
N VAL A 39 -6.81 -5.12 0.77
CA VAL A 39 -5.51 -5.03 1.44
C VAL A 39 -4.88 -6.42 1.47
N ASP A 40 -3.64 -6.53 0.99
CA ASP A 40 -2.89 -7.78 1.05
C ASP A 40 -1.38 -7.53 0.98
N ALA A 41 -0.62 -8.55 1.35
CA ALA A 41 0.80 -8.60 1.12
C ALA A 41 1.08 -9.02 -0.33
N VAL A 42 1.57 -8.07 -1.12
CA VAL A 42 1.89 -8.30 -2.54
C VAL A 42 3.26 -8.92 -2.75
N LEU A 43 4.20 -8.70 -1.81
CA LEU A 43 5.54 -9.25 -1.93
C LEU A 43 6.12 -9.57 -0.55
N SER A 44 6.48 -10.84 -0.36
CA SER A 44 7.28 -11.30 0.77
C SER A 44 8.75 -11.28 0.33
N THR A 45 9.46 -10.20 0.62
CA THR A 45 10.84 -10.00 0.17
C THR A 45 11.83 -10.40 1.25
N VAL A 46 12.60 -11.47 1.00
CA VAL A 46 13.83 -11.83 1.73
C VAL A 46 15.01 -11.01 1.18
N VAL A 47 14.83 -9.70 1.05
CA VAL A 47 15.87 -8.82 0.50
C VAL A 47 16.26 -7.84 1.58
N LEU A 48 17.54 -7.87 1.97
CA LEU A 48 18.13 -7.07 3.05
C LEU A 48 17.99 -5.55 2.83
N SER A 49 17.67 -5.09 1.62
CA SER A 49 17.47 -3.68 1.31
C SER A 49 16.71 -3.48 0.00
N TYR A 50 15.76 -2.54 -0.03
CA TYR A 50 15.11 -2.02 -1.23
C TYR A 50 14.70 -0.56 -1.00
N LYS A 51 14.28 0.12 -2.08
CA LYS A 51 13.72 1.47 -2.02
C LYS A 51 12.51 1.56 -2.95
N PHE A 52 11.44 2.19 -2.48
CA PHE A 52 10.34 2.58 -3.36
C PHE A 52 10.82 3.69 -4.29
N VAL A 53 10.73 3.47 -5.61
CA VAL A 53 11.18 4.44 -6.62
C VAL A 53 10.01 5.30 -7.09
N CYS A 54 8.98 4.68 -7.65
CA CYS A 54 7.77 5.35 -8.13
C CYS A 54 6.60 4.37 -8.18
N ALA A 55 5.37 4.88 -8.04
CA ALA A 55 4.15 4.12 -8.27
C ALA A 55 3.57 4.47 -9.65
N LEU A 56 3.23 3.45 -10.44
CA LEU A 56 2.55 3.61 -11.73
C LEU A 56 1.10 3.16 -11.58
N THR A 57 0.17 3.99 -12.05
CA THR A 57 -1.26 3.64 -12.11
C THR A 57 -1.64 3.33 -13.55
N ALA A 58 -2.42 2.27 -13.75
CA ALA A 58 -3.08 2.07 -15.04
C ALA A 58 -4.26 3.05 -15.13
N THR A 59 -4.24 3.93 -16.13
CA THR A 59 -5.39 4.74 -16.53
C THR A 59 -5.96 4.15 -17.82
N ILE A 60 -7.25 3.81 -17.78
CA ILE A 60 -8.06 3.40 -18.94
C ILE A 60 -8.71 4.60 -19.59
#